data_AF-A0A3M1KNF8-F1
#
_entry.id   AF-A0A3M1KNF8-F1
#
_cell.length_a   1.000
_cell.length_b   1.000
_cell.length_c   1.000
_cell.angle_alpha   90.00
_cell.angle_beta   90.00
_cell.angle_gamma   90.00
#
_symmetry.space_group_name_H-M   'P 1'
#
loop_
_entity.id
_entity.type
_entity.pdbx_description
1 polymer ?
#
loop_
_entity_poly.entity_id
_entity_poly.type
_entity_poly.pdbx_seq_one_letter_code
_entity_poly.pdbx_strand_id
1 'polypeptide(L)' 'MGGISIWQLLIILVIVMLLFGTKKLRNIGSDLGGAIKGFKQAVNEGEQEQAKALEEQKQAEEPAAETKTADAKQDNQKSA' A
#
# COMPACT_ATOMS: atom_id res chain seq x y z
N MET A 1 28.50 14.37 14.83
CA MET A 1 27.66 15.58 14.67
C MET A 1 26.25 15.20 15.08
N GLY A 2 25.78 15.71 16.22
CA GLY A 2 24.51 15.30 16.83
C GLY A 2 23.33 15.71 15.94
N GLY A 3 22.54 14.74 15.51
CA GLY A 3 21.32 14.98 14.76
C GLY A 3 20.25 15.66 15.60
N ILE A 4 19.24 16.21 14.94
CA ILE A 4 18.04 16.76 15.58
C ILE A 4 17.36 15.63 16.35
N SER A 5 17.38 15.67 17.67
CA SER A 5 16.69 14.71 18.53
C SER A 5 15.22 15.10 18.66
N ILE A 6 14.36 14.09 18.74
CA ILE A 6 12.93 14.23 19.02
C ILE A 6 12.68 15.15 20.24
N TRP A 7 13.55 15.05 21.25
CA TRP A 7 13.44 15.86 22.48
C TRP A 7 13.62 17.36 22.25
N GLN A 8 14.50 17.78 21.34
CA GLN A 8 14.64 19.21 21.04
C GLN A 8 13.44 19.72 20.23
N LEU A 9 12.91 18.92 19.30
CA LEU A 9 11.72 19.29 18.54
C LEU A 9 10.48 19.48 19.45
N LEU A 10 10.30 18.63 20.46
CA LEU A 10 9.21 18.79 21.42
C LEU A 10 9.33 20.09 22.23
N ILE A 11 10.54 20.43 22.69
CA ILE A 11 10.78 21.69 23.43
C ILE A 11 10.46 22.90 22.54
N ILE A 12 10.93 22.89 21.29
CA ILE A 12 10.64 23.97 20.33
C ILE A 12 9.13 24.06 20.06
N LEU A 13 8.45 22.94 19.89
CA LEU A 13 7.00 22.88 19.67
C LEU A 13 6.23 23.54 20.82
N VAL A 14 6.62 23.28 22.06
CA VAL A 14 6.01 23.91 23.25
C VAL A 14 6.20 25.42 23.23
N ILE A 15 7.40 25.91 22.92
CA ILE A 15 7.67 27.35 22.81
C ILE A 15 6.79 27.98 21.73
N VAL A 16 6.70 27.36 20.55
CA VAL A 16 5.85 27.84 19.45
C VAL A 16 4.37 27.87 19.88
N MET A 17 3.89 26.83 20.57
CA MET A 17 2.52 26.78 21.11
C MET A 17 2.25 27.90 22.12
N LEU A 18 3.23 28.27 22.95
CA LEU A 18 3.10 29.37 23.90
C LEU A 18 3.09 30.75 23.21
N LEU A 19 3.93 30.95 22.19
CA LEU A 19 4.00 32.21 21.45
C LEU A 19 2.76 32.47 20.58
N PHE A 20 2.33 31.46 19.83
CA PHE A 20 1.20 31.59 18.91
C PHE A 20 -0.15 31.29 19.59
N GLY A 21 -0.13 30.63 20.74
CA GLY A 21 -1.31 30.13 21.42
C GLY A 21 -1.95 28.92 20.72
N THR A 22 -2.60 28.05 21.51
CA THR A 22 -3.25 26.83 20.99
C THR A 22 -4.45 27.12 20.08
N LYS A 23 -5.12 28.26 20.25
CA LYS A 23 -6.27 28.66 19.40
C LYS A 23 -5.86 28.89 17.95
N LYS A 24 -4.77 29.62 17.71
CA LYS A 24 -4.28 29.93 16.36
C LYS A 24 -3.73 28.68 15.68
N LEU A 25 -2.99 27.86 16.42
CA LEU A 25 -2.49 26.57 15.97
C LEU A 25 -3.61 25.59 15.64
N ARG A 26 -4.72 25.58 16.40
CA ARG A 26 -5.87 24.72 16.11
C ARG A 26 -6.60 25.13 14.84
N ASN A 27 -6.83 26.43 14.61
CA ASN A 27 -7.48 26.88 13.38
C ASN A 27 -6.66 26.47 12.15
N ILE A 28 -5.38 26.85 12.11
CA ILE A 28 -4.49 26.53 10.99
C ILE A 28 -4.24 25.01 10.89
N GLY A 29 -4.09 24.34 12.03
CA GLY A 29 -3.88 22.89 12.10
C GLY A 29 -5.09 22.09 11.66
N SER A 30 -6.32 22.60 11.82
CA SER A 30 -7.53 21.95 11.32
C SER A 30 -7.56 21.97 9.79
N ASP A 31 -7.25 23.12 9.19
CA ASP A 31 -7.26 23.29 7.72
C ASP A 31 -6.16 22.45 7.07
N LEU A 32 -4.93 22.55 7.60
CA LEU A 32 -3.79 21.76 7.11
C LEU A 32 -3.95 20.27 7.42
N GLY A 33 -4.46 19.94 8.61
CA GLY A 33 -4.70 18.56 9.03
C GLY A 33 -5.76 17.88 8.19
N GLY A 34 -6.82 18.60 7.80
CA GLY A 34 -7.84 18.11 6.86
C GLY A 34 -7.26 17.80 5.49
N ALA A 35 -6.45 18.71 4.93
CA ALA A 35 -5.79 18.52 3.65
C ALA A 35 -4.82 17.31 3.65
N ILE A 36 -3.99 17.20 4.69
CA ILE A 36 -3.05 16.07 4.82
C ILE A 36 -3.80 14.75 5.06
N LYS A 37 -4.91 14.76 5.80
CA LYS A 37 -5.74 13.57 6.02
C LYS A 37 -6.32 13.06 4.69
N GLY A 38 -6.88 13.95 3.87
CA GLY A 38 -7.40 13.60 2.55
C GLY A 38 -6.32 13.07 1.61
N PHE A 39 -5.14 13.69 1.61
CA PHE A 39 -3.98 13.20 0.86
C PHE A 39 -3.55 11.80 1.31
N LYS A 40 -3.42 11.58 2.62
CA LYS A 40 -3.04 10.28 3.18
C LYS A 40 -4.07 9.20 2.81
N GLN A 41 -5.35 9.54 2.88
CA GLN A 41 -6.43 8.63 2.53
C GLN A 41 -6.38 8.26 1.05
N ALA A 42 -6.26 9.23 0.15
CA ALA A 42 -6.16 8.98 -1.29
C ALA A 42 -4.92 8.13 -1.67
N VAL A 43 -3.79 8.32 -1.00
CA VAL A 43 -2.59 7.49 -1.20
C VAL A 43 -2.84 6.05 -0.74
N ASN A 44 -3.40 5.84 0.44
CA ASN A 44 -3.68 4.49 0.96
C ASN A 44 -4.77 3.77 0.14
N GLU A 45 -5.81 4.49 -0.28
CA GLU A 45 -6.87 3.94 -1.14
C GLU A 45 -6.32 3.58 -2.52
N GLY A 46 -5.48 4.43 -3.11
CA GLY A 46 -4.80 4.14 -4.38
C GLY A 46 -3.82 2.96 -4.30
N GLU A 47 -3.21 2.70 -3.15
CA GLU A 47 -2.41 1.49 -2.91
C GLU A 47 -3.28 0.23 -2.77
N GLN A 48 -4.43 0.31 -2.08
CA GLN A 48 -5.36 -0.81 -1.95
C GLN A 48 -6.08 -1.15 -3.26
N GLU A 49 -6.42 -0.14 -4.06
CA GLU A 49 -7.07 -0.32 -5.36
C GLU A 49 -6.10 -0.87 -6.41
N GLN A 50 -4.82 -0.48 -6.37
CA GLN A 50 -3.76 -1.13 -7.15
C GLN A 50 -3.52 -2.59 -6.72
N ALA A 51 -3.55 -2.89 -5.42
CA ALA A 51 -3.40 -4.25 -4.93
C ALA A 51 -4.55 -5.17 -5.37
N LYS A 52 -5.79 -4.67 -5.35
CA LYS A 52 -6.96 -5.40 -5.88
C LYS A 52 -6.89 -5.59 -7.40
N ALA A 53 -6.47 -4.57 -8.15
CA ALA A 53 -6.34 -4.66 -9.60
C ALA A 53 -5.25 -5.67 -10.04
N LEU A 54 -4.20 -5.86 -9.23
CA LEU A 54 -3.18 -6.90 -9.45
C LEU A 54 -3.70 -8.31 -9.15
N GLU A 55 -4.64 -8.48 -8.22
CA GLU A 55 -5.25 -9.78 -7.90
C GLU A 55 -6.29 -10.21 -8.96
N GLU A 56 -7.07 -9.28 -9.51
CA GLU A 56 -8.04 -9.59 -10.58
C GLU A 56 -7.39 -9.96 -11.93
N GLN A 57 -6.21 -9.42 -12.25
CA GLN A 57 -5.48 -9.82 -13.47
C GLN A 57 -4.84 -11.21 -13.38
N LYS A 58 -4.63 -11.74 -12.17
CA LYS A 58 -4.01 -13.06 -11.99
C LYS A 58 -4.99 -14.24 -12.08
N GLN A 59 -6.30 -13.96 -12.19
CA GLN A 59 -7.35 -14.99 -12.35
C GLN A 59 -7.91 -15.09 -13.79
N ALA A 60 -7.45 -14.27 -14.73
CA ALA A 60 -7.94 -14.26 -16.11
C ALA A 60 -7.00 -14.94 -17.13
N GLU A 61 -5.91 -15.57 -16.70
CA GLU A 61 -4.97 -16.27 -17.58
C GLU A 61 -4.74 -17.71 -17.10
N GLU A 62 -5.81 -18.50 -17.12
CA GLU A 62 -5.71 -19.96 -17.16
C GLU A 62 -5.94 -20.39 -18.63
N PRO A 63 -4.89 -20.78 -19.38
CA PRO A 63 -5.09 -21.31 -20.72
C PRO A 63 -5.79 -22.66 -20.60
N ALA A 64 -6.99 -22.71 -21.16
CA ALA A 64 -7.67 -23.94 -21.50
C ALA A 64 -6.76 -24.78 -22.42
N ALA A 65 -6.11 -25.80 -21.85
CA ALA A 65 -5.43 -26.85 -22.60
C ALA A 65 -5.89 -28.23 -22.09
N GLU A 66 -6.93 -28.71 -22.77
CA GLU A 66 -7.14 -30.10 -23.20
C GLU A 66 -7.31 -31.21 -22.15
N THR A 67 -8.57 -31.47 -21.81
CA THR A 67 -9.07 -32.84 -21.61
C THR A 67 -9.67 -33.35 -22.93
N LYS A 68 -8.94 -34.18 -23.67
CA LYS A 68 -9.48 -35.14 -24.65
C LYS A 68 -8.72 -36.47 -24.57
N THR A 69 -9.36 -37.40 -23.88
CA THR A 69 -9.51 -38.84 -24.16
C THR A 69 -8.62 -39.47 -25.24
N ALA A 70 -7.85 -40.51 -24.87
CA ALA A 70 -7.75 -41.78 -25.62
C ALA A 70 -6.96 -42.84 -24.82
N ASP A 71 -7.71 -43.75 -24.21
CA ASP A 71 -7.25 -45.07 -23.78
C ASP A 71 -7.26 -45.99 -25.03
N ALA A 72 -6.10 -46.55 -25.43
CA ALA A 72 -5.98 -47.80 -26.21
C ALA A 72 -4.50 -48.16 -26.57
N LYS A 73 -3.94 -49.12 -25.80
CA LYS A 73 -3.30 -50.38 -26.24
C LYS A 73 -2.40 -50.42 -27.50
N GLN A 74 -1.09 -50.67 -27.31
CA GLN A 74 -0.26 -51.73 -27.96
C GLN A 74 1.19 -51.60 -27.43
N ASP A 75 1.70 -52.54 -26.63
CA ASP A 75 2.29 -53.84 -27.02
C ASP A 75 3.64 -53.75 -27.77
N ASN A 76 4.68 -54.14 -27.02
CA ASN A 76 5.85 -54.93 -27.43
C ASN A 76 7.15 -54.26 -27.92
N GLN A 77 8.23 -54.87 -27.40
CA GLN A 77 9.60 -55.00 -27.94
C GLN A 77 10.55 -53.81 -27.66
N LYS A 78 11.82 -53.93 -27.26
CA LYS A 78 12.78 -54.97 -26.83
C LYS A 78 14.15 -54.26 -26.87
N SER A 79 15.11 -54.70 -26.05
CA SER A 79 16.55 -54.35 -26.10
C SER A 79 16.90 -52.93 -25.61
N ALA A 80 17.92 -52.70 -24.79
CA ALA A 80 19.14 -53.47 -24.54
C ALA A 80 19.58 -53.36 -23.07
#